data_AF-A0A821ZHM6-F1
#
_entry.id   AF-A0A821ZHM6-F1
#
_cell.length_a   1.000
_cell.length_b   1.000
_cell.length_c   1.000
_cell.angle_alpha   90.00
_cell.angle_beta   90.00
_cell.angle_gamma   90.00
#
_symmetry.space_group_name_H-M   'P 1'
#
loop_
_entity.id
_entity.type
_entity.pdbx_description
1 polymer ?
#
loop_
_entity_poly.entity_id
_entity_poly.type
_entity_poly.pdbx_seq_one_letter_code
_entity_poly.pdbx_strand_id
1 'polypeptide(L)' 'MTMRETLDDFTGGIQIGGQEITNLRYADVIVLITPSGDKLQELVT' A
#
# COMPACT_ATOMS: atom_id res chain seq x y z
N MET A 1 14.91 5.90 -9.68
CA MET A 1 14.59 5.25 -8.40
C MET A 1 13.27 4.52 -8.59
N THR A 2 13.25 3.22 -8.35
CA THR A 2 12.03 2.40 -8.43
C THR A 2 11.38 2.30 -7.05
N MET A 3 10.07 2.04 -7.00
CA MET A 3 9.34 1.86 -5.73
C MET A 3 9.89 0.68 -4.91
N ARG A 4 10.49 -0.31 -5.60
CA ARG A 4 11.23 -1.42 -4.98
C ARG A 4 12.44 -0.92 -4.21
N GLU A 5 13.31 -0.16 -4.87
CA GLU A 5 14.50 0.45 -4.24
C GLU A 5 14.13 1.36 -3.06
N THR A 6 13.04 2.12 -3.20
CA THR A 6 12.56 3.01 -2.12
C THR A 6 12.08 2.25 -0.88
N LEU A 7 11.46 1.07 -1.05
CA LEU A 7 10.97 0.26 0.05
C LEU A 7 12.05 -0.59 0.73
N ASP A 8 13.11 -0.97 0.01
CA ASP A 8 14.24 -1.71 0.59
C ASP A 8 14.98 -0.88 1.66
N ASP A 9 15.05 0.44 1.47
CA ASP A 9 15.66 1.37 2.43
C ASP A 9 14.64 2.01 3.41
N PHE A 10 13.36 1.67 3.30
CA PHE A 10 12.31 2.28 4.13
C PHE A 10 12.28 1.65 5.53
N THR A 11 12.79 2.39 6.52
CA THR A 11 12.76 1.99 7.94
C THR A 11 11.54 2.49 8.70
N GLY A 12 10.56 3.10 8.02
CA GLY A 12 9.38 3.70 8.64
C GLY A 12 8.20 2.73 8.78
N GLY A 13 7.08 3.26 9.29
CA GLY A 13 5.79 2.58 9.36
C GLY A 13 4.67 3.44 8.82
N ILE A 14 3.59 2.82 8.35
CA ILE A 14 2.36 3.50 7.90
C ILE A 14 1.25 3.17 8.88
N GLN A 15 0.50 4.19 9.32
CA GLN A 15 -0.66 4.04 10.19
C GLN A 15 -1.92 3.79 9.35
N ILE A 16 -2.57 2.63 9.56
CA ILE A 16 -3.83 2.28 8.92
C ILE A 16 -4.80 1.78 9.99
N GLY A 17 -5.96 2.43 10.14
CA GLY A 17 -6.98 2.00 11.09
C GLY A 17 -6.52 1.98 12.55
N GLY A 18 -5.53 2.80 12.92
CA GLY A 18 -4.93 2.83 14.26
C GLY A 18 -3.91 1.72 14.53
N GLN A 19 -3.55 0.94 13.52
CA GLN A 19 -2.47 -0.03 13.58
C GLN A 19 -1.26 0.45 12.76
N GLU A 20 -0.08 0.23 13.32
CA GLU A 20 1.18 0.53 12.65
C GLU A 20 1.64 -0.66 11.82
N ILE A 21 1.80 -0.46 10.51
CA ILE A 21 2.33 -1.46 9.59
C ILE A 21 3.78 -1.12 9.29
N THR A 22 4.69 -2.03 9.65
CA THR A 22 6.14 -1.94 9.41
C THR A 22 6.60 -3.07 8.48
N ASN A 23 7.88 -3.06 8.07
CA ASN A 23 8.47 -4.08 7.18
C ASN A 23 7.78 -4.17 5.81
N LEU A 24 7.43 -3.03 5.24
CA LEU A 24 6.79 -2.95 3.92
C LEU A 24 7.75 -3.48 2.86
N ARG A 25 7.29 -4.45 2.06
CA ARG A 25 8.03 -4.98 0.92
C ARG A 25 7.29 -4.64 -0.36
N TYR A 26 8.05 -4.35 -1.41
CA TYR A 26 7.45 -4.21 -2.72
C TYR A 26 6.90 -5.57 -3.18
N ALA A 27 5.58 -5.66 -3.26
CA ALA A 27 4.89 -6.79 -3.87
C ALA A 27 4.40 -6.35 -5.25
N ASP A 28 4.67 -7.15 -6.28
CA ASP A 28 4.13 -6.94 -7.63
C ASP A 28 2.59 -7.12 -7.67
N VAL A 29 2.02 -7.65 -6.58
CA VAL A 29 0.57 -7.82 -6.37
C VAL A 29 0.11 -6.83 -5.31
N ILE A 30 -0.50 -5.72 -5.75
CA ILE A 30 -1.18 -4.77 -4.86
C ILE A 30 -2.61 -5.28 -4.67
N VAL A 31 -2.99 -5.64 -3.43
CA VAL A 31 -4.37 -5.99 -3.09
C VAL A 31 -5.09 -4.73 -2.61
N LEU A 32 -6.01 -4.23 -3.42
CA LEU A 32 -6.82 -3.06 -3.11
C LEU A 32 -7.98 -3.45 -2.20
N ILE A 33 -7.99 -2.95 -0.95
CA ILE A 33 -9.09 -3.17 0.00
C ILE A 33 -9.91 -1.88 0.07
N THR A 34 -11.19 -1.95 -0.31
CA THR A 34 -12.13 -0.83 -0.26
C THR A 34 -13.43 -1.25 0.45
N PRO A 35 -14.07 -0.36 1.22
CA PRO A 35 -15.34 -0.65 1.88
C PRO A 35 -16.54 -0.75 0.92
N SER A 36 -16.40 -0.31 -0.34
CA SER A 36 -17.46 -0.45 -1.35
C SER A 36 -16.92 -0.61 -2.77
N GLY A 37 -17.64 -1.37 -3.59
CA GLY A 37 -17.31 -1.60 -5.00
C GLY A 37 -17.28 -0.32 -5.83
N ASP A 38 -18.19 0.63 -5.55
CA ASP A 38 -18.28 1.90 -6.29
C ASP A 38 -16.98 2.73 -6.16
N LYS A 39 -16.37 2.74 -4.97
CA LYS A 39 -15.07 3.41 -4.73
C LYS A 39 -13.91 2.69 -5.41
N LEU A 40 -14.03 1.39 -5.66
CA LEU A 40 -13.06 0.66 -6.46
C LEU A 40 -13.09 1.16 -7.91
N GLN A 41 -14.28 1.39 -8.44
CA GLN A 41 -14.52 1.76 -9.84
C GLN A 41 -13.95 3.14 -10.18
N GLU A 42 -14.06 4.10 -9.26
CA GLU A 42 -13.47 5.44 -9.40
C GLU A 42 -11.94 5.44 -9.51
N LEU A 43 -11.26 4.43 -8.95
CA LEU A 43 -9.79 4.33 -8.96
C LEU A 43 -9.22 3.65 -10.23
N VAL A 44 -10.06 2.97 -11.01
CA VAL A 44 -9.65 2.22 -12.21
C VAL A 44 -10.17 2.86 -13.51
N THR A 45 -10.77 4.04 -13.44
CA THR A 45 -11.29 4.80 -14.58
C THR A 45 -10.54 6.13 -14.72
#